data_AF-A0A938IBQ9-F1
#
_entry.id   AF-A0A938IBQ9-F1
#
_cell.length_a   1.000
_cell.length_b   1.000
_cell.length_c   1.000
_cell.angle_alpha   90.00
_cell.angle_beta   90.00
_cell.angle_gamma   90.00
#
_symmetry.space_group_name_H-M   'P 1'
#
loop_
_entity.id
_entity.type
_entity.pdbx_description
1 polymer ?
#
loop_
_entity_poly.entity_id
_entity_poly.type
_entity_poly.pdbx_seq_one_letter_code
_entity_poly.pdbx_strand_id
1 'polypeptide(L)'
;MQAKSDVAAIVDLCRRRLELGPHVRLGREYFYASLPLCVIDAVFSINTRYTAVENVIGRVCDRLGVARFAAGEGVLPDRDTQLSTSRFLERIGAADPEELARNLFGNRQRTSPRNGILKADAAVRFAQVLQHGRIEYLQDAAGLGERPDIEASVHRIPGQSSGLSWRYFLMLAGDETLTKPDRMVRRFLARALGREPAADEAQALLEQAVVELRSDCPALTPRLLDHLIWRAERAT
;
A
#
# COMPACT_ATOMS: atom_id res chain seq x y z
N MET A 1 10.96 30.01 1.93
CA MET A 1 9.77 30.72 2.48
C MET A 1 8.48 30.03 2.06
N GLN A 2 8.29 29.72 0.76
CA GLN A 2 7.12 28.99 0.26
C GLN A 2 6.89 27.64 0.95
N ALA A 3 7.89 26.76 1.05
CA ALA A 3 7.71 25.44 1.66
C ALA A 3 7.22 25.49 3.13
N LYS A 4 7.70 26.44 3.94
CA LYS A 4 7.20 26.65 5.31
C LYS A 4 5.74 27.09 5.33
N SER A 5 5.34 27.94 4.38
CA SER A 5 3.95 28.38 4.20
C SER A 5 3.05 27.24 3.75
N ASP A 6 3.53 26.38 2.84
CA ASP A 6 2.81 25.22 2.32
C ASP A 6 2.55 24.20 3.43
N VAL A 7 3.56 23.88 4.24
CA VAL A 7 3.42 22.97 5.40
C VAL A 7 2.41 23.52 6.42
N ALA A 8 2.49 24.82 6.76
CA ALA A 8 1.54 25.43 7.68
C ALA A 8 0.08 25.33 7.18
N ALA A 9 -0.15 25.59 5.89
CA ALA A 9 -1.48 25.47 5.28
C ALA A 9 -2.02 24.02 5.31
N ILE A 10 -1.14 23.03 5.09
CA ILE A 10 -1.49 21.61 5.17
C ILE A 10 -1.82 21.21 6.61
N VAL A 11 -0.98 21.59 7.58
CA VAL A 11 -1.20 21.34 9.01
C VAL A 11 -2.55 21.89 9.46
N ASP A 12 -2.86 23.13 9.08
CA ASP A 12 -4.13 23.77 9.38
C ASP A 12 -5.32 23.04 8.74
N LEU A 13 -5.18 22.57 7.50
CA LEU A 13 -6.21 21.77 6.85
C LEU A 13 -6.42 20.42 7.57
N CYS A 14 -5.33 19.75 7.95
CA CYS A 14 -5.37 18.49 8.70
C CYS A 14 -6.13 18.66 10.02
N ARG A 15 -5.79 19.68 10.82
CA ARG A 15 -6.48 19.97 12.09
C ARG A 15 -7.97 20.22 11.94
N ARG A 16 -8.39 20.84 10.81
CA ARG A 16 -9.81 21.13 10.54
C ARG A 16 -10.59 19.93 10.02
N ARG A 17 -9.95 19.00 9.34
CA ARG A 17 -10.62 17.96 8.53
C ARG A 17 -10.41 16.54 9.03
N LEU A 18 -9.38 16.29 9.82
CA LEU A 18 -9.01 14.97 10.30
C LEU A 18 -9.30 14.85 11.79
N GLU A 19 -9.72 13.66 12.20
CA GLU A 19 -9.78 13.29 13.60
C GLU A 19 -8.34 12.99 14.06
N LEU A 20 -7.71 13.97 14.71
CA LEU A 20 -6.39 13.83 15.33
C LEU A 20 -6.56 13.57 16.83
N GLY A 21 -5.69 12.72 17.39
CA GLY A 21 -5.67 12.48 18.83
C GLY A 21 -4.86 11.26 19.23
N PRO A 22 -4.65 11.04 20.55
CA PRO A 22 -3.75 10.01 21.06
C PRO A 22 -4.20 8.57 20.79
N HIS A 23 -5.48 8.37 20.43
CA HIS A 23 -6.08 7.05 20.19
C HIS A 23 -6.22 6.70 18.70
N VAL A 24 -5.79 7.59 17.80
CA VAL A 24 -5.86 7.34 16.36
C VAL A 24 -4.91 6.23 15.97
N ARG A 25 -5.42 5.21 15.27
CA ARG A 25 -4.65 4.05 14.81
C ARG A 25 -5.00 3.74 13.36
N LEU A 26 -4.14 2.96 12.70
CA LEU A 26 -4.45 2.38 11.40
C LEU A 26 -5.59 1.38 11.54
N GLY A 27 -6.44 1.28 10.53
CA GLY A 27 -7.42 0.20 10.45
C GLY A 27 -6.76 -1.17 10.24
N ARG A 28 -7.48 -2.24 10.61
CA ARG A 28 -7.01 -3.64 10.49
C ARG A 28 -6.59 -3.99 9.06
N GLU A 29 -7.14 -3.31 8.06
CA GLU A 29 -6.80 -3.46 6.65
C GLU A 29 -5.33 -3.20 6.29
N TYR A 30 -4.57 -2.58 7.20
CA TYR A 30 -3.12 -2.34 7.05
C TYR A 30 -2.24 -3.42 7.70
N PHE A 31 -2.83 -4.43 8.36
CA PHE A 31 -2.12 -5.46 9.10
C PHE A 31 -2.42 -6.84 8.51
N TYR A 32 -1.92 -7.10 7.30
CA TYR A 32 -2.06 -8.38 6.63
C TYR A 32 -1.36 -9.51 7.38
N ALA A 33 -1.90 -10.72 7.27
CA ALA A 33 -1.31 -11.89 7.92
C ALA A 33 -0.06 -12.42 7.19
N SER A 34 0.22 -11.97 5.97
CA SER A 34 1.35 -12.47 5.18
C SER A 34 1.75 -11.50 4.06
N LEU A 35 3.02 -11.58 3.66
CA LEU A 35 3.60 -10.70 2.64
C LEU A 35 2.92 -10.81 1.25
N PRO A 36 2.51 -11.99 0.76
CA PRO A 36 1.78 -12.09 -0.50
C PRO A 36 0.47 -11.29 -0.53
N LEU A 37 -0.22 -11.16 0.61
CA LEU A 37 -1.44 -10.34 0.68
C LEU A 37 -1.14 -8.86 0.52
N CYS A 38 0.00 -8.38 1.04
CA CYS A 38 0.47 -7.01 0.80
C CYS A 38 0.73 -6.76 -0.70
N VAL A 39 1.36 -7.71 -1.40
CA VAL A 39 1.59 -7.62 -2.86
C VAL A 39 0.27 -7.54 -3.61
N ILE A 40 -0.67 -8.42 -3.28
CA ILE A 40 -1.97 -8.49 -3.96
C ILE A 40 -2.74 -7.18 -3.75
N ASP A 41 -2.86 -6.71 -2.51
CA ASP A 41 -3.54 -5.45 -2.23
C ASP A 41 -2.85 -4.31 -3.00
N ALA A 42 -1.52 -4.19 -2.90
CA ALA A 42 -0.78 -3.11 -3.53
C ALA A 42 -1.01 -3.00 -5.04
N VAL A 43 -0.99 -4.14 -5.75
CA VAL A 43 -1.24 -4.19 -7.20
C VAL A 43 -2.71 -3.92 -7.52
N PHE A 44 -3.63 -4.51 -6.76
CA PHE A 44 -5.07 -4.34 -7.00
C PHE A 44 -5.56 -2.94 -6.68
N SER A 45 -4.96 -2.26 -5.70
CA SER A 45 -5.33 -0.92 -5.22
C SER A 45 -5.00 0.25 -6.15
N ILE A 46 -4.36 0.02 -7.30
CA ILE A 46 -4.08 1.09 -8.27
C ILE A 46 -5.30 1.33 -9.17
N ASN A 47 -5.82 2.56 -9.19
CA ASN A 47 -6.97 2.96 -10.03
C ASN A 47 -8.21 2.06 -9.90
N THR A 48 -8.52 1.61 -8.68
CA THR A 48 -9.73 0.81 -8.41
C THR A 48 -10.48 1.32 -7.20
N ARG A 49 -11.72 0.87 -7.03
CA ARG A 49 -12.48 1.08 -5.80
C ARG A 49 -11.99 0.11 -4.73
N TYR A 50 -11.86 0.60 -3.50
CA TYR A 50 -11.40 -0.20 -2.37
C TYR A 50 -12.19 -1.50 -2.17
N THR A 51 -13.52 -1.46 -2.32
CA THR A 51 -14.38 -2.66 -2.21
C THR A 51 -14.02 -3.76 -3.22
N ALA A 52 -13.50 -3.41 -4.39
CA ALA A 52 -13.03 -4.41 -5.35
C ALA A 52 -11.76 -5.12 -4.86
N VAL A 53 -10.89 -4.42 -4.12
CA VAL A 53 -9.67 -4.96 -3.51
C VAL A 53 -10.02 -5.87 -2.34
N GLU A 54 -10.93 -5.44 -1.46
CA GLU A 54 -11.39 -6.26 -0.34
C GLU A 54 -11.98 -7.59 -0.81
N ASN A 55 -12.77 -7.56 -1.87
CA ASN A 55 -13.33 -8.75 -2.50
C ASN A 55 -12.26 -9.67 -3.09
N VAL A 56 -11.20 -9.11 -3.68
CA VAL A 56 -10.06 -9.89 -4.19
C VAL A 56 -9.33 -10.58 -3.06
N ILE A 57 -8.98 -9.82 -2.01
CA ILE A 57 -8.28 -10.35 -0.85
C ILE A 57 -9.10 -11.43 -0.14
N GLY A 58 -10.40 -11.19 0.10
CA GLY A 58 -11.29 -12.17 0.72
C GLY A 58 -11.29 -13.49 -0.05
N ARG A 59 -11.51 -13.44 -1.36
CA ARG A 59 -11.49 -14.65 -2.21
C ARG A 59 -10.15 -15.38 -2.20
N VAL A 60 -9.03 -14.66 -2.24
CA VAL A 60 -7.70 -15.29 -2.15
C VAL A 60 -7.53 -15.99 -0.80
N CYS A 61 -7.89 -15.33 0.29
CA CYS A 61 -7.80 -15.90 1.64
C CYS A 61 -8.66 -17.16 1.77
N ASP A 62 -9.91 -17.10 1.30
CA ASP A 62 -10.85 -18.24 1.35
C ASP A 62 -10.34 -19.42 0.53
N ARG A 63 -9.86 -19.17 -0.70
CA ARG A 63 -9.40 -20.21 -1.63
C ARG A 63 -8.08 -20.85 -1.23
N LEU A 64 -7.20 -20.09 -0.58
CA LEU A 64 -5.94 -20.62 -0.07
C LEU A 64 -6.05 -21.10 1.38
N GLY A 65 -7.17 -20.85 2.07
CA GLY A 65 -7.34 -21.20 3.48
C GLY A 65 -6.30 -20.51 4.38
N VAL A 66 -6.06 -19.21 4.17
CA VAL A 66 -5.09 -18.42 4.94
C VAL A 66 -5.77 -17.30 5.69
N ALA A 67 -5.22 -16.91 6.84
CA ALA A 67 -5.71 -15.75 7.57
C ALA A 67 -5.54 -14.49 6.73
N ARG A 68 -6.54 -13.60 6.75
CA ARG A 68 -6.48 -12.32 6.05
C ARG A 68 -5.57 -11.32 6.79
N PHE A 69 -5.76 -11.20 8.09
CA PHE A 69 -5.08 -10.19 8.91
C PHE A 69 -4.34 -10.84 10.06
N ALA A 70 -3.29 -10.17 10.54
CA ALA A 70 -2.59 -10.55 11.75
C ALA A 70 -3.55 -10.55 12.96
N ALA A 71 -3.17 -11.27 14.02
CA ALA A 71 -3.96 -11.39 15.24
C ALA A 71 -3.95 -10.11 16.08
N GLY A 72 -2.90 -9.28 15.97
CA GLY A 72 -2.75 -8.02 16.68
C GLY A 72 -2.21 -6.91 15.79
N GLU A 73 -2.58 -5.66 16.09
CA GLU A 73 -2.06 -4.48 15.41
C GLU A 73 -0.56 -4.32 15.69
N GLY A 74 0.24 -4.11 14.63
CA GLY A 74 1.67 -3.90 14.75
C GLY A 74 2.49 -5.12 15.21
N VAL A 75 1.86 -6.28 15.44
CA VAL A 75 2.54 -7.51 15.81
C VAL A 75 2.73 -8.36 14.56
N LEU A 76 3.98 -8.63 14.21
CA LEU A 76 4.29 -9.53 13.10
C LEU A 76 3.87 -10.97 13.48
N PRO A 77 3.11 -11.67 12.62
CA PRO A 77 2.81 -13.08 12.82
C PRO A 77 4.08 -13.93 12.76
N ASP A 78 4.09 -15.08 13.44
CA ASP A 78 5.21 -16.02 13.37
C ASP A 78 5.36 -16.59 11.96
N ARG A 79 6.60 -16.86 11.52
CA ARG A 79 6.88 -17.27 10.13
C ARG A 79 6.15 -18.56 9.72
N ASP A 80 5.97 -19.49 10.64
CA ASP A 80 5.27 -20.76 10.44
C ASP A 80 3.74 -20.59 10.26
N THR A 81 3.17 -19.49 10.75
CA THR A 81 1.76 -19.13 10.56
C THR A 81 1.52 -18.33 9.28
N GLN A 82 2.58 -17.82 8.65
CA GLN A 82 2.49 -16.98 7.46
C GLN A 82 2.52 -17.80 6.17
N LEU A 83 1.79 -17.33 5.16
CA LEU A 83 2.00 -17.76 3.78
C LEU A 83 3.25 -17.07 3.23
N SER A 84 4.33 -17.84 3.03
CA SER A 84 5.54 -17.32 2.40
C SER A 84 5.34 -17.00 0.92
N THR A 85 6.17 -16.14 0.34
CA THR A 85 6.17 -15.86 -1.11
C THR A 85 6.36 -17.14 -1.93
N SER A 86 7.31 -18.00 -1.57
CA SER A 86 7.52 -19.27 -2.26
C SER A 86 6.33 -20.22 -2.13
N ARG A 87 5.73 -20.34 -0.94
CA ARG A 87 4.52 -21.17 -0.74
C ARG A 87 3.31 -20.63 -1.50
N PHE A 88 3.17 -19.31 -1.60
CA PHE A 88 2.14 -18.70 -2.44
C PHE A 88 2.31 -19.11 -3.91
N LEU A 89 3.51 -18.96 -4.45
CA LEU A 89 3.82 -19.32 -5.83
C LEU A 89 3.66 -20.83 -6.11
N GLU A 90 4.05 -21.69 -5.17
CA GLU A 90 3.83 -23.13 -5.25
C GLU A 90 2.34 -23.48 -5.32
N ARG A 91 1.51 -22.85 -4.46
CA ARG A 91 0.06 -23.13 -4.39
C ARG A 91 -0.69 -22.71 -5.65
N ILE A 92 -0.29 -21.62 -6.28
CA ILE A 92 -0.89 -21.18 -7.56
C ILE A 92 -0.33 -21.97 -8.75
N GLY A 93 0.85 -22.58 -8.59
CA GLY A 93 1.51 -23.37 -9.62
C GLY A 93 1.79 -22.60 -10.91
N ALA A 94 1.83 -23.31 -12.02
CA ALA A 94 2.01 -22.75 -13.36
C ALA A 94 0.68 -22.30 -14.01
N ALA A 95 -0.31 -21.90 -13.22
CA ALA A 95 -1.62 -21.50 -13.72
C ALA A 95 -1.54 -20.27 -14.63
N ASP A 96 -2.33 -20.26 -15.69
CA ASP A 96 -2.40 -19.14 -16.62
C ASP A 96 -2.99 -17.89 -15.92
N PRO A 97 -2.52 -16.67 -16.23
CA PRO A 97 -3.05 -15.46 -15.62
C PRO A 97 -4.56 -15.26 -15.76
N GLU A 98 -5.19 -15.72 -16.85
CA GLU A 98 -6.64 -15.65 -17.01
C GLU A 98 -7.37 -16.64 -16.09
N GLU A 99 -6.78 -17.81 -15.86
CA GLU A 99 -7.28 -18.78 -14.90
C GLU A 99 -7.20 -18.21 -13.48
N LEU A 100 -6.06 -17.64 -13.10
CA LEU A 100 -5.90 -17.00 -11.80
C LEU A 100 -6.88 -15.82 -11.63
N ALA A 101 -7.01 -14.97 -12.64
CA ALA A 101 -7.95 -13.84 -12.63
C ALA A 101 -9.39 -14.30 -12.39
N ARG A 102 -9.80 -15.42 -12.99
CA ARG A 102 -11.16 -15.98 -12.83
C ARG A 102 -11.33 -16.73 -11.51
N ASN A 103 -10.42 -17.65 -11.23
CA ASN A 103 -10.61 -18.72 -10.25
C ASN A 103 -9.93 -18.45 -8.91
N LEU A 104 -8.89 -17.60 -8.84
CA LEU A 104 -8.22 -17.23 -7.59
C LEU A 104 -8.56 -15.81 -7.14
N PHE A 105 -8.46 -14.83 -8.03
CA PHE A 105 -8.73 -13.42 -7.70
C PHE A 105 -10.19 -13.03 -7.90
N GLY A 106 -10.91 -13.68 -8.83
CA GLY A 106 -12.26 -13.28 -9.25
C GLY A 106 -12.31 -11.83 -9.77
N ASN A 107 -11.24 -11.37 -10.41
CA ASN A 107 -11.07 -10.01 -10.90
C ASN A 107 -10.16 -10.00 -12.14
N ARG A 108 -10.67 -9.44 -13.24
CA ARG A 108 -9.99 -9.38 -14.55
C ARG A 108 -9.49 -7.97 -14.90
N GLN A 109 -9.39 -7.08 -13.92
CA GLN A 109 -8.86 -5.74 -14.14
C GLN A 109 -7.42 -5.80 -14.64
N ARG A 110 -7.06 -4.81 -15.44
CA ARG A 110 -5.74 -4.68 -16.05
C ARG A 110 -4.96 -3.56 -15.37
N THR A 111 -3.63 -3.63 -15.42
CA THR A 111 -2.74 -2.59 -14.88
C THR A 111 -2.86 -1.27 -15.63
N SER A 112 -3.26 -1.33 -16.91
CA SER A 112 -3.61 -0.19 -17.75
C SER A 112 -4.67 -0.59 -18.77
N PRO A 113 -5.61 0.32 -19.13
CA PRO A 113 -6.52 0.12 -20.26
C PRO A 113 -5.79 -0.05 -21.59
N ARG A 114 -4.62 0.58 -21.75
CA ARG A 114 -3.77 0.50 -22.95
C ARG A 114 -2.53 -0.32 -22.63
N ASN A 115 -2.34 -1.44 -23.32
CA ASN A 115 -1.15 -2.30 -23.22
C ASN A 115 -0.81 -2.82 -21.81
N GLY A 116 -1.75 -2.78 -20.86
CA GLY A 116 -1.53 -3.37 -19.53
C GLY A 116 -1.42 -4.90 -19.59
N ILE A 117 -1.17 -5.53 -18.44
CA ILE A 117 -1.42 -6.96 -18.21
C ILE A 117 -2.57 -7.11 -17.22
N LEU A 118 -3.06 -8.33 -17.00
CA LEU A 118 -3.97 -8.58 -15.89
C LEU A 118 -3.28 -8.23 -14.58
N LYS A 119 -4.02 -7.64 -13.63
CA LYS A 119 -3.49 -7.39 -12.29
C LYS A 119 -3.11 -8.69 -11.57
N ALA A 120 -3.81 -9.79 -11.89
CA ALA A 120 -3.43 -11.14 -11.48
C ALA A 120 -1.99 -11.48 -11.92
N ASP A 121 -1.67 -11.28 -13.19
CA ASP A 121 -0.32 -11.50 -13.74
C ASP A 121 0.71 -10.58 -13.04
N ALA A 122 0.40 -9.30 -12.88
CA ALA A 122 1.29 -8.35 -12.22
C ALA A 122 1.59 -8.74 -10.76
N ALA A 123 0.59 -9.21 -10.00
CA ALA A 123 0.76 -9.65 -8.62
C ALA A 123 1.64 -10.91 -8.53
N VAL A 124 1.46 -11.86 -9.44
CA VAL A 124 2.32 -13.06 -9.51
C VAL A 124 3.76 -12.70 -9.86
N ARG A 125 3.99 -11.85 -10.86
CA ARG A 125 5.34 -11.38 -11.22
C ARG A 125 6.00 -10.61 -10.10
N PHE A 126 5.26 -9.81 -9.35
CA PHE A 126 5.78 -9.11 -8.18
C PHE A 126 6.18 -10.14 -7.10
N ALA A 127 5.33 -11.11 -6.77
CA ALA A 127 5.70 -12.19 -5.86
C ALA A 127 6.96 -12.95 -6.33
N GLN A 128 7.12 -13.23 -7.63
CA GLN A 128 8.34 -13.85 -8.18
C GLN A 128 9.58 -12.98 -7.97
N VAL A 129 9.47 -11.66 -8.14
CA VAL A 129 10.58 -10.72 -7.86
C VAL A 129 11.00 -10.81 -6.39
N LEU A 130 10.04 -10.84 -5.46
CA LEU A 130 10.31 -11.00 -4.03
C LEU A 130 10.96 -12.36 -3.72
N GLN A 131 10.44 -13.45 -4.29
CA GLN A 131 11.00 -14.80 -4.14
C GLN A 131 12.45 -14.86 -4.59
N HIS A 132 12.76 -14.33 -5.78
CA HIS A 132 14.14 -14.29 -6.30
C HIS A 132 15.06 -13.45 -5.40
N GLY A 133 14.52 -12.41 -4.78
CA GLY A 133 15.20 -11.60 -3.77
C GLY A 133 15.32 -12.26 -2.38
N ARG A 134 14.80 -13.48 -2.20
CA ARG A 134 14.68 -14.20 -0.91
C ARG A 134 13.86 -13.45 0.14
N ILE A 135 12.86 -12.69 -0.29
CA ILE A 135 11.92 -11.98 0.57
C ILE A 135 10.67 -12.87 0.69
N GLU A 136 10.54 -13.57 1.82
CA GLU A 136 9.55 -14.63 2.00
C GLU A 136 8.43 -14.24 2.95
N TYR A 137 8.74 -13.47 4.01
CA TYR A 137 7.83 -13.15 5.10
C TYR A 137 7.80 -11.65 5.40
N LEU A 138 6.84 -11.18 6.19
CA LEU A 138 6.76 -9.76 6.61
C LEU A 138 8.05 -9.29 7.31
N GLN A 139 8.71 -10.18 8.06
CA GLN A 139 10.00 -9.91 8.71
C GLN A 139 11.10 -9.53 7.72
N ASP A 140 11.03 -10.02 6.48
CA ASP A 140 12.02 -9.74 5.44
C ASP A 140 11.77 -8.39 4.74
N ALA A 141 10.67 -7.70 5.05
CA ALA A 141 10.33 -6.39 4.48
C ALA A 141 11.08 -5.22 5.15
N ALA A 142 11.68 -5.45 6.33
CA ALA A 142 12.49 -4.44 6.99
C ALA A 142 13.68 -4.05 6.10
N GLY A 143 13.85 -2.75 5.84
CA GLY A 143 14.91 -2.22 4.96
C GLY A 143 14.70 -2.51 3.47
N LEU A 144 13.55 -3.07 3.06
CA LEU A 144 13.28 -3.40 1.66
C LEU A 144 13.17 -2.15 0.76
N GLY A 145 12.81 -1.00 1.34
CA GLY A 145 12.87 0.30 0.64
C GLY A 145 14.28 0.72 0.21
N GLU A 146 15.32 0.14 0.80
CA GLU A 146 16.74 0.41 0.49
C GLU A 146 17.32 -0.58 -0.53
N ARG A 147 16.47 -1.37 -1.20
CA ARG A 147 16.84 -2.40 -2.18
C ARG A 147 16.48 -1.98 -3.61
N PRO A 148 17.29 -1.10 -4.25
CA PRO A 148 16.99 -0.59 -5.59
C PRO A 148 16.97 -1.68 -6.66
N ASP A 149 17.66 -2.80 -6.43
CA ASP A 149 17.65 -3.97 -7.32
C ASP A 149 16.26 -4.64 -7.39
N ILE A 150 15.60 -4.74 -6.23
CA ILE A 150 14.24 -5.30 -6.12
C ILE A 150 13.22 -4.30 -6.66
N GLU A 151 13.32 -3.03 -6.24
CA GLU A 151 12.44 -1.95 -6.73
C GLU A 151 12.48 -1.84 -8.25
N ALA A 152 13.68 -1.80 -8.85
CA ALA A 152 13.84 -1.74 -10.31
C ALA A 152 13.26 -2.97 -11.02
N SER A 153 13.27 -4.14 -10.37
CA SER A 153 12.67 -5.36 -10.91
C SER A 153 11.14 -5.31 -10.86
N VAL A 154 10.56 -4.75 -9.79
CA VAL A 154 9.11 -4.49 -9.70
C VAL A 154 8.68 -3.44 -10.73
N HIS A 155 9.42 -2.34 -10.88
CA HIS A 155 9.09 -1.27 -11.84
C HIS A 155 9.10 -1.73 -13.31
N ARG A 156 9.84 -2.79 -13.64
CA ARG A 156 9.85 -3.41 -14.97
C ARG A 156 8.59 -4.23 -15.28
N ILE A 157 7.77 -4.55 -14.28
CA ILE A 157 6.50 -5.25 -14.51
C ILE A 157 5.53 -4.32 -15.24
N PRO A 158 4.87 -4.76 -16.34
CA PRO A 158 3.96 -3.90 -17.10
C PRO A 158 2.88 -3.21 -16.25
N GLY A 159 2.91 -1.88 -16.25
CA GLY A 159 2.00 -1.02 -15.50
C GLY A 159 2.41 -0.75 -14.04
N GLN A 160 3.62 -1.14 -13.61
CA GLN A 160 4.17 -0.86 -12.28
C GLN A 160 5.25 0.23 -12.27
N SER A 161 5.58 0.82 -13.43
CA SER A 161 6.68 1.79 -13.58
C SER A 161 6.54 3.09 -12.79
N SER A 162 5.33 3.44 -12.36
CA SER A 162 5.09 4.61 -11.51
C SER A 162 5.59 4.47 -10.07
N GLY A 163 5.88 3.24 -9.63
CA GLY A 163 6.28 2.94 -8.24
C GLY A 163 5.20 3.09 -7.18
N LEU A 164 3.97 3.48 -7.54
CA LEU A 164 2.87 3.62 -6.58
C LEU A 164 2.51 2.31 -5.87
N SER A 165 2.52 1.18 -6.58
CA SER A 165 2.28 -0.13 -5.99
C SER A 165 3.46 -0.58 -5.13
N TRP A 166 4.70 -0.25 -5.51
CA TRP A 166 5.88 -0.52 -4.68
C TRP A 166 5.82 0.21 -3.34
N ARG A 167 5.60 1.54 -3.37
CA ARG A 167 5.45 2.35 -2.15
C ARG A 167 4.32 1.84 -1.27
N TYR A 168 3.16 1.54 -1.87
CA TYR A 168 2.02 1.05 -1.11
C TYR A 168 2.26 -0.36 -0.54
N PHE A 169 2.95 -1.22 -1.27
CA PHE A 169 3.40 -2.53 -0.77
C PHE A 169 4.31 -2.37 0.46
N LEU A 170 5.30 -1.47 0.42
CA LEU A 170 6.17 -1.21 1.56
C LEU A 170 5.37 -0.70 2.77
N MET A 171 4.43 0.22 2.56
CA MET A 171 3.52 0.67 3.62
C MET A 171 2.74 -0.50 4.22
N LEU A 172 2.10 -1.34 3.40
CA LEU A 172 1.34 -2.51 3.86
C LEU A 172 2.24 -3.53 4.58
N ALA A 173 3.50 -3.65 4.17
CA ALA A 173 4.49 -4.54 4.77
C ALA A 173 5.11 -3.99 6.07
N GLY A 174 4.79 -2.75 6.46
CA GLY A 174 5.16 -2.18 7.76
C GLY A 174 5.92 -0.86 7.72
N ASP A 175 6.29 -0.34 6.56
CA ASP A 175 7.00 0.95 6.47
C ASP A 175 6.08 2.11 6.86
N GLU A 176 6.34 2.71 8.02
CA GLU A 176 5.55 3.83 8.54
C GLU A 176 6.00 5.20 8.02
N THR A 177 7.17 5.26 7.38
CA THR A 177 7.78 6.49 6.87
C THR A 177 7.25 6.88 5.50
N LEU A 178 6.70 5.93 4.75
CA LEU A 178 6.18 6.15 3.42
C LEU A 178 4.70 6.55 3.43
N THR A 179 4.34 7.36 2.44
CA THR A 179 2.96 7.67 2.06
C THR A 179 2.68 7.08 0.68
N LYS A 180 1.40 6.92 0.34
CA LYS A 180 0.94 6.60 -1.00
C LYS A 180 0.27 7.86 -1.53
N PRO A 181 1.03 8.81 -2.11
CA PRO A 181 0.52 10.07 -2.60
C PRO A 181 -0.28 9.85 -3.90
N ASP A 182 -1.40 9.16 -3.80
CA ASP A 182 -2.32 8.90 -4.90
C ASP A 182 -3.21 10.11 -5.15
N ARG A 183 -4.20 9.95 -6.04
CA ARG A 183 -5.09 11.05 -6.41
C ARG A 183 -5.85 11.62 -5.22
N MET A 184 -6.24 10.81 -4.23
CA MET A 184 -7.02 11.30 -3.09
C MET A 184 -6.14 12.16 -2.18
N VAL A 185 -4.96 11.65 -1.84
CA VAL A 185 -3.99 12.38 -1.00
C VAL A 185 -3.56 13.67 -1.69
N ARG A 186 -3.17 13.61 -2.97
CA ARG A 186 -2.75 14.80 -3.73
C ARG A 186 -3.88 15.81 -3.90
N ARG A 187 -5.13 15.36 -4.07
CA ARG A 187 -6.32 16.24 -4.10
C ARG A 187 -6.58 16.91 -2.75
N PHE A 188 -6.42 16.19 -1.64
CA PHE A 188 -6.53 16.78 -0.31
C PHE A 188 -5.50 17.88 -0.11
N LEU A 189 -4.22 17.61 -0.43
CA LEU A 189 -3.15 18.59 -0.38
C LEU A 189 -3.43 19.80 -1.29
N ALA A 190 -3.98 19.56 -2.48
CA ALA A 190 -4.29 20.62 -3.43
C ALA A 190 -5.29 21.65 -2.88
N ARG A 191 -6.17 21.27 -1.95
CA ARG A 191 -7.09 22.22 -1.29
C ARG A 191 -6.36 23.20 -0.37
N ALA A 192 -5.23 22.80 0.21
CA ALA A 192 -4.38 23.68 1.01
C ALA A 192 -3.44 24.52 0.13
N LEU A 193 -2.90 23.91 -0.93
CA LEU A 193 -1.84 24.51 -1.75
C LEU A 193 -2.35 25.34 -2.94
N GLY A 194 -3.62 25.17 -3.35
CA GLY A 194 -4.15 25.76 -4.58
C GLY A 194 -3.62 25.12 -5.87
N ARG A 195 -2.83 24.04 -5.77
CA ARG A 195 -2.25 23.27 -6.89
C ARG A 195 -2.07 21.81 -6.49
N GLU A 196 -2.07 20.91 -7.46
CA GLU A 196 -1.79 19.49 -7.19
C GLU A 196 -0.28 19.25 -7.12
N PRO A 197 0.29 18.85 -5.96
CA PRO A 197 1.72 18.63 -5.83
C PRO A 197 2.17 17.37 -6.59
N ALA A 198 3.45 17.27 -6.92
CA ALA A 198 4.03 16.01 -7.42
C ALA A 198 4.04 14.94 -6.32
N ALA A 199 4.20 13.66 -6.68
CA ALA A 199 4.19 12.56 -5.70
C ALA A 199 5.31 12.70 -4.63
N ASP A 200 6.54 13.01 -5.06
CA ASP A 200 7.67 13.17 -4.14
C ASP A 200 7.57 14.44 -3.30
N GLU A 201 7.00 15.49 -3.88
CA GLU A 201 6.68 16.71 -3.13
C GLU A 201 5.61 16.44 -2.06
N ALA A 202 4.56 15.69 -2.40
CA ALA A 202 3.52 15.30 -1.45
C ALA A 202 4.09 14.49 -0.28
N GLN A 203 4.98 13.53 -0.56
CA GLN A 203 5.72 12.79 0.48
C GLN A 203 6.46 13.75 1.42
N ALA A 204 7.30 14.63 0.88
CA ALA A 204 8.11 15.56 1.68
C ALA A 204 7.27 16.56 2.48
N LEU A 205 6.13 17.01 1.94
CA LEU A 205 5.20 17.91 2.64
C LEU A 205 4.48 17.19 3.78
N LEU A 206 4.05 15.94 3.58
CA LEU A 206 3.40 15.14 4.61
C LEU A 206 4.38 14.78 5.74
N GLU A 207 5.62 14.42 5.44
CA GLU A 207 6.66 14.20 6.44
C GLU A 207 6.87 15.43 7.34
N GLN A 208 6.96 16.63 6.74
CA GLN A 208 7.09 17.87 7.50
C GLN A 208 5.82 18.19 8.30
N ALA A 209 4.64 17.95 7.74
CA ALA A 209 3.38 18.16 8.46
C ALA A 209 3.25 17.24 9.67
N VAL A 210 3.74 15.99 9.58
CA VAL A 210 3.76 15.05 10.71
C VAL A 210 4.57 15.60 11.88
N VAL A 211 5.71 16.25 11.63
CA VAL A 211 6.53 16.84 12.70
C VAL A 211 5.73 17.84 13.52
N GLU A 212 4.98 18.72 12.87
CA GLU A 212 4.16 19.75 13.54
C GLU A 212 2.91 19.14 14.23
N LEU A 213 2.27 18.16 13.58
CA LEU A 213 1.03 17.52 14.05
C LEU A 213 1.27 16.51 15.18
N ARG A 214 2.53 16.15 15.50
CA ARG A 214 2.84 15.28 16.65
C ARG A 214 2.46 15.89 17.99
N SER A 215 2.35 17.21 18.08
CA SER A 215 1.79 17.90 19.25
C SER A 215 0.33 17.51 19.49
N ASP A 216 -0.45 17.33 18.42
CA ASP A 216 -1.86 16.91 18.45
C ASP A 216 -2.01 15.38 18.52
N CYS A 217 -1.09 14.64 17.90
CA CYS A 217 -1.12 13.18 17.80
C CYS A 217 0.32 12.60 17.92
N PRO A 218 0.79 12.28 19.14
CA PRO A 218 2.19 11.87 19.35
C PRO A 218 2.65 10.64 18.55
N ALA A 219 1.73 9.71 18.27
CA ALA A 219 2.00 8.50 17.49
C ALA A 219 1.91 8.70 15.97
N LEU A 220 1.77 9.94 15.49
CA LEU A 220 1.58 10.20 14.07
C LEU A 220 2.84 9.88 13.26
N THR A 221 2.63 9.11 12.21
CA THR A 221 3.62 8.76 11.18
C THR A 221 3.09 9.20 9.81
N PRO A 222 3.96 9.35 8.79
CA PRO A 222 3.51 9.63 7.43
C PRO A 222 2.46 8.63 6.94
N ARG A 223 2.66 7.32 7.18
CA ARG A 223 1.67 6.27 6.86
C ARG A 223 0.33 6.48 7.55
N LEU A 224 0.33 6.86 8.84
CA LEU A 224 -0.91 7.11 9.57
C LEU A 224 -1.61 8.37 9.08
N LEU A 225 -0.87 9.44 8.76
CA LEU A 225 -1.43 10.66 8.19
C LEU A 225 -2.05 10.42 6.80
N ASP A 226 -1.38 9.64 5.95
CA ASP A 226 -1.90 9.20 4.65
C ASP A 226 -3.24 8.46 4.81
N HIS A 227 -3.31 7.51 5.74
CA HIS A 227 -4.53 6.78 6.05
C HIS A 227 -5.68 7.70 6.50
N LEU A 228 -5.39 8.66 7.39
CA LEU A 228 -6.40 9.62 7.86
C LEU A 228 -6.96 10.48 6.74
N ILE A 229 -6.08 10.99 5.87
CA ILE A 229 -6.46 11.75 4.68
C ILE A 229 -7.32 10.90 3.76
N TRP A 230 -6.90 9.68 3.47
CA TRP A 230 -7.65 8.75 2.63
C TRP A 230 -9.04 8.45 3.21
N ARG A 231 -9.15 8.21 4.52
CA ARG A 231 -10.42 7.95 5.20
C ARG A 231 -11.37 9.14 5.10
N ALA A 232 -10.87 10.36 5.27
CA ALA A 232 -11.66 11.59 5.13
C ALA A 232 -12.11 11.83 3.68
N GLU A 233 -11.22 11.61 2.70
CA GLU A 233 -11.51 11.79 1.28
C GLU A 233 -12.44 10.72 0.69
N ARG A 234 -12.48 9.54 1.29
CA ARG A 234 -13.42 8.47 0.91
C ARG A 234 -14.86 8.79 1.33
N ALA A 235 -15.04 9.53 2.42
CA ALA A 235 -16.35 9.90 2.96
C ALA A 235 -16.99 11.13 2.29
N THR A 236 -16.25 11.79 1.39
CA THR A 236 -16.66 13.01 0.68
C THR A 236 -17.03 12.69 -0.77
#